data_AF-A0A8J3ZHM1-F1
#
_entry.id   AF-A0A8J3ZHM1-F1
#
_cell.length_a   1.000
_cell.length_b   1.000
_cell.length_c   1.000
_cell.angle_alpha   90.00
_cell.angle_beta   90.00
_cell.angle_gamma   90.00
#
_symmetry.space_group_name_H-M   'P 1'
#
loop_
_entity.id
_entity.type
_entity.pdbx_description
1 polymer ?
#
loop_
_entity_poly.entity_id
_entity_poly.type
_entity_poly.pdbx_seq_one_letter_code
_entity_poly.pdbx_strand_id
1 'polypeptide(L)'
;MSEAQLQDMFRQADDVEPPLPPHFVAGSLEAGRRRLRHRRTVRATTGGVAALAALAIAATAVVGGTGGTSGVDRGAVSGTPADVPGQHQEVPDVPQNAIALLERVSLVAGQRTEQVRRDQFIYEKRQFSTTVPTEVNPKGEIVGVSESWDSVDGSKPGWTVMPDKRGQQFSGPTPAEADPSLEGNTTYTYLTTLPTDPSALLATVRAAVAARPGPKPGDRVDADQEAFEVIGGVLNNTMLPPRLGAALYQAVAMIPGVTMITEVTDLAGRPGIAVQRVSAQNGDTSTWIFDRKTYEFLGANLTRLTRYSDGDRFAKTSFAILTRAVVDEVRQTP
;
A
#
# COMPACT_ATOMS: atom_id res chain seq x y z
N MET A 1 13.87 -26.82 -18.01
CA MET A 1 13.19 -25.85 -18.90
C MET A 1 14.26 -24.99 -19.53
N SER A 2 14.33 -24.90 -20.86
CA SER A 2 15.40 -24.15 -21.54
C SER A 2 15.11 -22.66 -21.58
N GLU A 3 16.15 -21.83 -21.71
CA GLU A 3 16.04 -20.37 -21.86
C GLU A 3 15.13 -19.98 -23.04
N ALA A 4 15.13 -20.78 -24.11
CA ALA A 4 14.23 -20.61 -25.24
C ALA A 4 12.74 -20.83 -24.87
N GLN A 5 12.43 -21.75 -23.96
CA GLN A 5 11.07 -21.98 -23.47
C GLN A 5 10.62 -20.84 -22.55
N LEU A 6 11.53 -20.25 -21.76
CA LEU A 6 11.26 -19.03 -20.98
C LEU A 6 10.95 -17.84 -21.89
N GLN A 7 11.76 -17.61 -22.92
CA GLN A 7 11.56 -16.50 -23.86
C GLN A 7 10.27 -16.63 -24.68
N ASP A 8 9.86 -17.85 -25.06
CA ASP A 8 8.62 -18.08 -25.80
C ASP A 8 7.38 -17.87 -24.92
N MET A 9 7.46 -18.23 -23.63
CA MET A 9 6.42 -17.90 -22.64
C MET A 9 6.28 -16.39 -22.41
N PHE A 10 7.40 -15.64 -22.36
CA PHE A 10 7.34 -14.17 -22.27
C PHE A 10 6.76 -13.51 -23.53
N ARG A 11 6.94 -14.13 -24.70
CA ARG A 11 6.40 -13.63 -25.98
C ARG A 11 4.90 -13.91 -26.16
N GLN A 12 4.40 -15.01 -25.57
CA GLN A 12 2.95 -15.30 -25.53
C GLN A 12 2.23 -14.54 -24.40
N ALA A 13 2.97 -14.06 -23.39
CA ALA A 13 2.44 -13.19 -22.34
C ALA A 13 2.14 -11.76 -22.81
N ASP A 14 2.52 -11.37 -24.03
CA ASP A 14 2.25 -10.03 -24.58
C ASP A 14 0.74 -9.75 -24.80
N ASP A 15 -0.12 -10.78 -24.86
CA ASP A 15 -1.59 -10.64 -24.88
C ASP A 15 -2.24 -10.75 -23.48
N VAL A 16 -1.43 -11.02 -22.43
CA VAL A 16 -1.86 -11.10 -21.04
C VAL A 16 -0.94 -10.21 -20.20
N GLU A 17 -1.29 -8.92 -20.16
CA GLU A 17 -0.68 -7.92 -19.28
C GLU A 17 -0.45 -8.51 -17.87
N PRO A 18 0.79 -8.50 -17.34
CA PRO A 18 1.11 -9.22 -16.11
C PRO A 18 0.29 -8.69 -14.93
N PRO A 19 -0.25 -9.58 -14.08
CA PRO A 19 -1.15 -9.22 -12.99
C PRO A 19 -0.35 -8.69 -11.79
N LEU A 20 -0.34 -7.37 -11.65
CA LEU A 20 -0.14 -6.59 -10.41
C LEU A 20 0.93 -7.06 -9.40
N PRO A 21 2.21 -6.75 -9.58
CA PRO A 21 3.09 -6.39 -8.45
C PRO A 21 3.67 -4.96 -8.69
N PRO A 22 4.71 -4.50 -7.98
CA PRO A 22 4.77 -3.60 -6.81
C PRO A 22 4.17 -2.17 -6.91
N HIS A 23 3.47 -1.79 -7.98
CA HIS A 23 2.95 -0.41 -8.17
C HIS A 23 1.47 -0.23 -7.79
N PHE A 24 0.94 -1.06 -6.88
CA PHE A 24 -0.51 -1.17 -6.72
C PHE A 24 -1.21 0.04 -6.10
N VAL A 25 -0.48 1.02 -5.56
CA VAL A 25 -1.02 2.35 -5.25
C VAL A 25 0.05 3.45 -5.37
N ALA A 26 0.74 3.61 -6.51
CA ALA A 26 1.42 4.86 -6.88
C ALA A 26 1.88 4.81 -8.34
N GLY A 27 1.65 5.91 -9.07
CA GLY A 27 1.52 5.92 -10.51
C GLY A 27 2.78 5.64 -11.34
N SER A 28 2.58 5.00 -12.49
CA SER A 28 3.46 5.12 -13.67
C SER A 28 2.89 4.41 -14.91
N LEU A 29 1.66 4.75 -15.31
CA LEU A 29 1.18 4.47 -16.68
C LEU A 29 1.87 5.31 -17.78
N GLU A 30 2.94 6.07 -17.46
CA GLU A 30 3.57 7.02 -18.41
C GLU A 30 5.07 6.80 -18.67
N ALA A 31 5.79 5.98 -17.90
CA ALA A 31 7.23 5.77 -18.13
C ALA A 31 7.54 4.83 -19.33
N GLY A 32 6.59 3.97 -19.74
CA GLY A 32 6.74 3.06 -20.88
C GLY A 32 6.62 3.70 -22.26
N ARG A 33 6.08 4.93 -22.38
CA ARG A 33 5.84 5.57 -23.68
C ARG A 33 7.09 6.22 -24.31
N ARG A 34 8.21 6.33 -23.59
CA ARG A 34 9.41 7.05 -24.07
C ARG A 34 10.42 6.21 -24.87
N ARG A 35 10.29 4.88 -24.96
CA ARG A 35 11.25 4.04 -25.72
C ARG A 35 10.77 3.53 -27.08
N LEU A 36 9.59 3.95 -27.57
CA LEU A 36 9.09 3.56 -28.90
C LEU A 36 8.87 4.74 -29.87
N ARG A 37 9.06 5.99 -29.44
CA ARG A 37 8.89 7.16 -30.31
C ARG A 37 10.07 7.49 -31.23
N HIS A 38 11.15 6.70 -31.21
CA HIS A 38 12.28 6.91 -32.12
C HIS A 38 12.36 5.95 -33.31
N ARG A 39 11.38 5.06 -33.52
CA ARG A 39 11.29 4.29 -34.77
C ARG A 39 9.87 4.21 -35.30
N ARG A 40 9.71 4.77 -36.50
CA ARG A 40 8.62 4.63 -37.48
C ARG A 40 7.49 5.67 -37.40
N THR A 41 7.78 6.80 -38.04
CA THR A 41 6.91 7.37 -39.06
C THR A 41 6.43 6.29 -40.06
N VAL A 42 5.14 6.35 -40.41
CA VAL A 42 4.51 6.14 -41.75
C VAL A 42 3.08 5.55 -41.60
N ARG A 43 2.08 6.37 -41.97
CA ARG A 43 0.75 6.12 -42.63
C ARG A 43 -0.19 5.03 -42.05
N ALA A 44 -1.52 5.14 -42.03
CA ALA A 44 -2.55 6.13 -42.38
C ALA A 44 -3.93 5.58 -41.91
N THR A 45 -4.89 6.48 -41.62
CA THR A 45 -6.38 6.45 -41.83
C THR A 45 -7.15 5.10 -41.79
N THR A 46 -8.36 4.94 -41.22
CA THR A 46 -9.62 5.67 -41.49
C THR A 46 -10.78 5.09 -40.62
N GLY A 47 -11.76 5.93 -40.22
CA GLY A 47 -13.21 5.67 -40.06
C GLY A 47 -13.71 4.69 -38.98
N GLY A 48 -14.83 4.87 -38.29
CA GLY A 48 -15.90 5.88 -38.31
C GLY A 48 -17.20 5.32 -37.66
N VAL A 49 -18.03 6.24 -37.15
CA VAL A 49 -19.51 6.26 -37.21
C VAL A 49 -20.36 5.53 -36.13
N ALA A 50 -21.05 6.36 -35.31
CA ALA A 50 -22.49 6.39 -34.93
C ALA A 50 -23.14 5.21 -34.16
N ALA A 51 -24.26 5.31 -33.42
CA ALA A 51 -25.10 6.36 -32.80
C ALA A 51 -26.28 5.65 -32.06
N LEU A 52 -27.14 6.45 -31.39
CA LEU A 52 -28.54 6.22 -30.96
C LEU A 52 -28.75 5.53 -29.59
N ALA A 53 -29.31 6.21 -28.57
CA ALA A 53 -30.73 6.58 -28.32
C ALA A 53 -31.59 5.35 -27.96
N ALA A 54 -32.56 5.33 -27.03
CA ALA A 54 -33.13 6.22 -26.02
C ALA A 54 -34.21 5.40 -25.25
N LEU A 55 -34.74 5.94 -24.13
CA LEU A 55 -36.07 5.68 -23.51
C LEU A 55 -36.32 4.28 -22.89
N ALA A 56 -37.12 4.05 -21.84
CA ALA A 56 -37.84 4.84 -20.84
C ALA A 56 -38.60 3.85 -19.90
N ILE A 57 -39.36 4.39 -18.92
CA ILE A 57 -40.54 3.81 -18.21
C ILE A 57 -40.18 2.91 -17.00
N ALA A 58 -40.82 2.92 -15.83
CA ALA A 58 -41.74 3.79 -15.07
C ALA A 58 -41.88 3.18 -13.65
N ALA A 59 -41.89 3.98 -12.58
CA ALA A 59 -43.07 4.34 -11.75
C ALA A 59 -43.56 3.32 -10.70
N THR A 60 -43.63 3.82 -9.44
CA THR A 60 -44.70 3.64 -8.41
C THR A 60 -44.87 2.24 -7.77
N ALA A 61 -45.31 2.03 -6.52
CA ALA A 61 -45.91 2.82 -5.43
C ALA A 61 -45.80 2.00 -4.12
N VAL A 62 -45.49 2.60 -2.96
CA VAL A 62 -46.36 2.95 -1.80
C VAL A 62 -46.93 1.76 -0.97
N VAL A 63 -46.77 1.87 0.38
CA VAL A 63 -47.78 1.76 1.46
C VAL A 63 -47.37 0.83 2.63
N GLY A 64 -47.44 1.40 3.84
CA GLY A 64 -47.96 0.75 5.07
C GLY A 64 -46.88 0.25 6.03
N GLY A 65 -46.93 0.45 7.34
CA GLY A 65 -47.90 1.08 8.26
C GLY A 65 -47.28 1.02 9.67
N THR A 66 -47.37 2.12 10.42
CA THR A 66 -48.10 2.27 11.69
C THR A 66 -47.65 1.46 12.91
N GLY A 67 -47.36 2.20 13.98
CA GLY A 67 -47.56 1.81 15.38
C GLY A 67 -46.26 1.45 16.11
N GLY A 68 -45.90 2.03 17.26
CA GLY A 68 -46.54 3.01 18.14
C GLY A 68 -45.61 3.23 19.33
N THR A 69 -45.71 4.43 19.93
CA THR A 69 -45.58 4.82 21.36
C THR A 69 -44.63 4.00 22.25
N SER A 70 -43.79 4.50 23.16
CA SER A 70 -43.62 5.76 23.91
C SER A 70 -42.97 5.25 25.22
N GLY A 71 -41.99 5.95 25.77
CA GLY A 71 -41.46 5.56 27.09
C GLY A 71 -40.17 6.28 27.44
N VAL A 72 -40.29 7.55 27.80
CA VAL A 72 -39.25 8.33 28.46
C VAL A 72 -39.29 7.98 29.95
N ASP A 73 -38.15 7.65 30.56
CA ASP A 73 -37.78 8.35 31.79
C ASP A 73 -36.29 8.31 32.14
N ARG A 74 -35.85 9.45 32.68
CA ARG A 74 -34.50 9.76 33.12
C ARG A 74 -34.27 9.23 34.53
N GLY A 75 -33.04 8.79 34.81
CA GLY A 75 -32.58 8.55 36.18
C GLY A 75 -31.07 8.65 36.27
N ALA A 76 -30.57 9.86 36.55
CA ALA A 76 -29.21 10.11 36.98
C ALA A 76 -29.10 9.88 38.49
N VAL A 77 -28.06 9.18 38.97
CA VAL A 77 -27.54 9.34 40.34
C VAL A 77 -26.02 9.22 40.31
N SER A 78 -25.40 10.29 40.81
CA SER A 78 -23.99 10.47 41.09
C SER A 78 -23.54 9.68 42.33
N GLY A 79 -22.29 9.24 42.34
CA GLY A 79 -21.56 8.82 43.54
C GLY A 79 -20.06 8.81 43.29
N THR A 80 -19.32 9.70 43.94
CA THR A 80 -17.85 9.80 43.96
C THR A 80 -17.32 9.31 45.33
N PRO A 81 -16.00 9.12 45.56
CA PRO A 81 -15.33 7.82 45.53
C PRO A 81 -14.79 7.39 46.93
N ALA A 82 -14.56 6.10 47.11
CA ALA A 82 -13.79 5.57 48.24
C ALA A 82 -12.32 5.37 47.83
N ASP A 83 -11.43 5.95 48.62
CA ASP A 83 -9.97 5.95 48.50
C ASP A 83 -9.40 4.57 48.88
N VAL A 84 -8.66 3.95 47.97
CA VAL A 84 -7.82 2.78 48.21
C VAL A 84 -6.48 3.08 47.54
N PRO A 85 -5.34 3.01 48.25
CA PRO A 85 -4.02 3.13 47.65
C PRO A 85 -3.70 1.84 46.89
N GLY A 86 -4.32 1.69 45.73
CA GLY A 86 -3.99 0.69 44.73
C GLY A 86 -2.79 1.19 43.95
N GLN A 87 -1.74 0.37 43.93
CA GLN A 87 -0.56 0.54 43.10
C GLN A 87 -0.96 1.14 41.75
N HIS A 88 -0.34 2.28 41.39
CA HIS A 88 -0.38 2.77 40.02
C HIS A 88 0.19 1.66 39.16
N GLN A 89 -0.71 0.84 38.62
CA GLN A 89 -0.43 -0.11 37.58
C GLN A 89 0.06 0.77 36.44
N GLU A 90 1.37 0.75 36.23
CA GLU A 90 2.04 1.47 35.16
C GLU A 90 1.37 0.99 33.88
N VAL A 91 0.38 1.78 33.41
CA VAL A 91 -0.25 1.57 32.11
C VAL A 91 0.92 1.46 31.15
N PRO A 92 1.08 0.36 30.38
CA PRO A 92 2.17 0.24 29.43
C PRO A 92 2.17 1.53 28.63
N ASP A 93 3.20 2.37 28.78
CA ASP A 93 3.15 3.77 28.39
C ASP A 93 2.66 3.84 26.93
N VAL A 94 1.38 4.17 26.72
CA VAL A 94 0.82 4.17 25.36
C VAL A 94 1.34 5.45 24.74
N PRO A 95 1.99 5.42 23.57
CA PRO A 95 2.49 6.64 22.96
C PRO A 95 1.36 7.67 22.86
N GLN A 96 1.63 8.89 23.30
CA GLN A 96 0.62 9.94 23.48
C GLN A 96 0.29 10.68 22.19
N ASN A 97 1.16 10.57 21.17
CA ASN A 97 1.03 11.23 19.88
C ASN A 97 1.82 10.47 18.79
N ALA A 98 1.70 10.92 17.55
CA ALA A 98 2.31 10.26 16.40
C ALA A 98 3.84 10.20 16.48
N ILE A 99 4.48 11.25 17.01
CA ILE A 99 5.94 11.31 17.16
C ILE A 99 6.39 10.25 18.16
N ALA A 100 5.76 10.19 19.34
CA ALA A 100 6.06 9.18 20.36
C ALA A 100 5.83 7.75 19.86
N LEU A 101 4.80 7.54 19.01
CA LEU A 101 4.59 6.24 18.36
C LEU A 101 5.72 5.91 17.38
N LEU A 102 6.09 6.84 16.50
CA LEU A 102 7.16 6.64 15.53
C LEU A 102 8.53 6.42 16.19
N GLU A 103 8.80 7.06 17.33
CA GLU A 103 10.01 6.81 18.13
C GLU A 103 10.05 5.37 18.65
N ARG A 104 8.93 4.84 19.15
CA ARG A 104 8.84 3.44 19.60
C ARG A 104 8.99 2.45 18.46
N VAL A 105 8.27 2.67 17.37
CA VAL A 105 8.37 1.83 16.17
C VAL A 105 9.80 1.87 15.60
N SER A 106 10.45 3.04 15.61
CA SER A 106 11.85 3.20 15.21
C SER A 106 12.79 2.35 16.08
N LEU A 107 12.62 2.38 17.40
CA LEU A 107 13.42 1.59 18.34
C LEU A 107 13.27 0.09 18.06
N VAL A 108 12.04 -0.40 17.89
CA VAL A 108 11.78 -1.82 17.58
C VAL A 108 12.40 -2.20 16.23
N ALA A 109 12.23 -1.37 15.20
CA ALA A 109 12.80 -1.63 13.88
C ALA A 109 14.33 -1.72 13.91
N GLY A 110 14.99 -0.87 14.71
CA GLY A 110 16.44 -0.86 14.88
C GLY A 110 17.01 -2.05 15.66
N GLN A 111 16.19 -2.78 16.41
CA GLN A 111 16.60 -3.91 17.24
C GLN A 111 16.52 -5.27 16.53
N ARG A 112 16.03 -5.32 15.29
CA ARG A 112 15.97 -6.56 14.52
C ARG A 112 17.37 -7.14 14.29
N THR A 113 17.52 -8.43 14.57
CA THR A 113 18.81 -9.16 14.48
C THR A 113 18.84 -10.21 13.37
N GLU A 114 17.74 -10.37 12.63
CA GLU A 114 17.64 -11.32 11.53
C GLU A 114 18.70 -11.03 10.47
N GLN A 115 19.50 -12.03 10.14
CA GLN A 115 20.56 -11.92 9.13
C GLN A 115 19.98 -12.23 7.75
N VAL A 116 20.12 -11.29 6.83
CA VAL A 116 19.66 -11.43 5.45
C VAL A 116 20.87 -11.55 4.53
N ARG A 117 21.03 -12.69 3.84
CA ARG A 117 22.10 -12.92 2.87
C ARG A 117 21.65 -12.54 1.47
N ARG A 118 22.59 -12.09 0.64
CA ARG A 118 22.31 -11.54 -0.70
C ARG A 118 21.68 -12.56 -1.66
N ASP A 119 21.99 -13.84 -1.47
CA ASP A 119 21.56 -14.94 -2.34
C ASP A 119 20.20 -15.54 -1.96
N GLN A 120 19.57 -15.03 -0.90
CA GLN A 120 18.27 -15.48 -0.38
C GLN A 120 17.09 -14.71 -1.01
N PHE A 121 15.88 -15.10 -0.62
CA PHE A 121 14.63 -14.46 -0.98
C PHE A 121 13.92 -13.94 0.26
N ILE A 122 13.20 -12.82 0.10
CA ILE A 122 12.23 -12.34 1.09
C ILE A 122 10.89 -12.95 0.70
N TYR A 123 10.38 -13.80 1.59
CA TYR A 123 9.03 -14.30 1.51
C TYR A 123 8.09 -13.31 2.18
N GLU A 124 6.98 -12.99 1.51
CA GLU A 124 5.88 -12.26 2.11
C GLU A 124 4.55 -12.92 1.75
N LYS A 125 3.71 -13.10 2.77
CA LYS A 125 2.30 -13.46 2.64
C LYS A 125 1.44 -12.34 3.21
N ARG A 126 0.47 -11.87 2.43
CA ARG A 126 -0.46 -10.83 2.85
C ARG A 126 -1.89 -11.13 2.42
N GLN A 127 -2.83 -10.67 3.24
CA GLN A 127 -4.21 -10.49 2.83
C GLN A 127 -4.35 -9.08 2.26
N PHE A 128 -5.15 -8.90 1.21
CA PHE A 128 -5.44 -7.58 0.66
C PHE A 128 -6.89 -7.45 0.20
N SER A 129 -7.34 -6.20 0.15
CA SER A 129 -8.61 -5.77 -0.39
C SER A 129 -8.37 -4.48 -1.16
N THR A 130 -8.89 -4.40 -2.38
CA THR A 130 -8.82 -3.18 -3.19
C THR A 130 -10.16 -2.93 -3.84
N THR A 131 -10.50 -1.65 -3.99
CA THR A 131 -11.68 -1.18 -4.71
C THR A 131 -11.21 -0.24 -5.82
N VAL A 132 -10.90 -0.82 -6.98
CA VAL A 132 -10.53 -0.11 -8.20
C VAL A 132 -11.43 -0.62 -9.34
N PRO A 133 -12.49 0.11 -9.70
CA PRO A 133 -13.33 -0.24 -10.85
C PRO A 133 -12.49 -0.36 -12.12
N THR A 134 -12.74 -1.41 -12.90
CA THR A 134 -12.16 -1.61 -14.23
C THR A 134 -13.27 -1.98 -15.21
N GLU A 135 -13.01 -1.89 -16.52
CA GLU A 135 -13.99 -2.33 -17.54
C GLU A 135 -14.41 -3.80 -17.36
N VAL A 136 -13.48 -4.64 -16.90
CA VAL A 136 -13.69 -6.08 -16.70
C VAL A 136 -14.15 -6.45 -15.27
N ASN A 137 -14.01 -5.54 -14.30
CA ASN A 137 -14.54 -5.66 -12.95
C ASN A 137 -15.22 -4.34 -12.54
N PRO A 138 -16.51 -4.14 -12.90
CA PRO A 138 -17.22 -2.88 -12.68
C PRO A 138 -17.45 -2.56 -11.19
N LYS A 139 -17.54 -3.59 -10.34
CA LYS A 139 -17.58 -3.41 -8.88
C LYS A 139 -16.23 -2.97 -8.32
N GLY A 140 -15.15 -3.33 -9.01
CA GLY A 140 -13.79 -2.95 -8.68
C GLY A 140 -13.20 -3.63 -7.44
N GLU A 141 -13.98 -4.47 -6.77
CA GLU A 141 -13.55 -5.13 -5.55
C GLU A 141 -12.71 -6.37 -5.90
N ILE A 142 -11.48 -6.41 -5.41
CA ILE A 142 -10.62 -7.60 -5.43
C ILE A 142 -10.15 -7.82 -4.01
N VAL A 143 -10.49 -8.98 -3.46
CA VAL A 143 -10.06 -9.43 -2.14
C VAL A 143 -9.34 -10.75 -2.33
N GLY A 144 -8.22 -10.92 -1.64
CA GLY A 144 -7.50 -12.18 -1.70
C GLY A 144 -6.29 -12.23 -0.82
N VAL A 145 -5.52 -13.28 -1.04
CA VAL A 145 -4.21 -13.50 -0.43
C VAL A 145 -3.18 -13.44 -1.54
N SER A 146 -2.06 -12.77 -1.27
CA SER A 146 -0.89 -12.84 -2.13
C SER A 146 0.31 -13.38 -1.37
N GLU A 147 1.14 -14.13 -2.10
CA GLU A 147 2.45 -14.59 -1.66
C GLU A 147 3.50 -14.14 -2.67
N SER A 148 4.62 -13.59 -2.21
CA SER A 148 5.76 -13.24 -3.05
C SER A 148 7.07 -13.79 -2.48
N TRP A 149 8.01 -14.00 -3.40
CA TRP A 149 9.38 -14.40 -3.13
C TRP A 149 10.29 -13.47 -3.93
N ASP A 150 10.86 -12.48 -3.26
CA ASP A 150 11.61 -11.42 -3.89
C ASP A 150 13.11 -11.58 -3.59
N SER A 151 13.95 -11.60 -4.63
CA SER A 151 15.42 -11.76 -4.46
C SER A 151 15.98 -10.62 -3.62
N VAL A 152 16.72 -10.93 -2.57
CA VAL A 152 17.29 -9.93 -1.63
C VAL A 152 18.11 -8.87 -2.35
N ASP A 153 18.87 -9.26 -3.36
CA ASP A 153 19.71 -8.36 -4.16
C ASP A 153 19.15 -8.04 -5.55
N GLY A 154 17.98 -8.57 -5.90
CA GLY A 154 17.36 -8.42 -7.23
C GLY A 154 18.00 -9.26 -8.33
N SER A 155 19.09 -9.98 -8.09
CA SER A 155 19.83 -10.69 -9.15
C SER A 155 19.11 -11.90 -9.73
N LYS A 156 18.18 -12.49 -8.97
CA LYS A 156 17.43 -13.70 -9.36
C LYS A 156 15.96 -13.35 -9.66
N PRO A 157 15.33 -14.04 -10.63
CA PRO A 157 13.88 -13.99 -10.78
C PRO A 157 13.18 -14.44 -9.51
N GLY A 158 12.11 -13.75 -9.14
CA GLY A 158 11.27 -14.11 -8.00
C GLY A 158 10.05 -14.93 -8.43
N TRP A 159 9.07 -15.00 -7.53
CA TRP A 159 7.78 -15.63 -7.80
C TRP A 159 6.65 -14.87 -7.10
N THR A 160 5.47 -14.87 -7.71
CA THR A 160 4.28 -14.29 -7.08
C THR A 160 3.06 -15.20 -7.29
N VAL A 161 2.18 -15.17 -6.31
CA VAL A 161 0.90 -15.87 -6.28
C VAL A 161 -0.13 -14.87 -5.78
N MET A 162 -1.14 -14.52 -6.58
CA MET A 162 -2.17 -13.54 -6.22
C MET A 162 -3.33 -13.55 -7.20
N PRO A 163 -4.52 -13.03 -6.87
CA PRO A 163 -5.59 -12.90 -7.87
C PRO A 163 -5.27 -11.81 -8.90
N ASP A 164 -5.63 -12.08 -10.17
CA ASP A 164 -5.57 -11.16 -11.29
C ASP A 164 -6.71 -10.12 -11.22
N LYS A 165 -6.79 -9.23 -12.21
CA LYS A 165 -7.84 -8.19 -12.29
C LYS A 165 -9.28 -8.75 -12.37
N ARG A 166 -9.43 -10.04 -12.72
CA ARG A 166 -10.71 -10.77 -12.79
C ARG A 166 -11.01 -11.53 -11.50
N GLY A 167 -10.12 -11.45 -10.50
CA GLY A 167 -10.20 -12.21 -9.25
C GLY A 167 -9.75 -13.66 -9.39
N GLN A 168 -9.18 -14.07 -10.53
CA GLN A 168 -8.69 -15.43 -10.74
C GLN A 168 -7.26 -15.57 -10.22
N GLN A 169 -6.95 -16.67 -9.55
CA GLN A 169 -5.60 -16.89 -9.02
C GLN A 169 -4.57 -16.94 -10.16
N PHE A 170 -3.63 -16.01 -10.14
CA PHE A 170 -2.39 -16.04 -10.91
C PHE A 170 -1.25 -16.61 -10.08
N SER A 171 -0.38 -17.35 -10.75
CA SER A 171 0.91 -17.75 -10.21
C SER A 171 1.95 -17.76 -11.31
N GLY A 172 3.08 -17.11 -11.09
CA GLY A 172 4.12 -17.02 -12.10
C GLY A 172 5.42 -16.38 -11.61
N PRO A 173 6.48 -16.45 -12.43
CA PRO A 173 7.75 -15.83 -12.11
C PRO A 173 7.65 -14.31 -12.17
N THR A 174 8.41 -13.63 -11.32
CA THR A 174 8.69 -12.19 -11.44
C THR A 174 10.09 -11.99 -12.04
N PRO A 175 10.30 -10.98 -12.90
CA PRO A 175 11.62 -10.70 -13.46
C PRO A 175 12.66 -10.43 -12.36
N ALA A 176 13.94 -10.69 -12.67
CA ALA A 176 15.04 -10.16 -11.87
C ALA A 176 15.03 -8.62 -11.94
N GLU A 177 15.47 -7.98 -10.87
CA GLU A 177 15.44 -6.52 -10.74
C GLU A 177 16.82 -5.92 -10.99
N ALA A 178 16.96 -5.25 -12.14
CA ALA A 178 18.22 -4.69 -12.59
C ALA A 178 18.40 -3.20 -12.26
N ASP A 179 17.33 -2.49 -11.90
CA ASP A 179 17.34 -1.04 -11.65
C ASP A 179 16.47 -0.68 -10.43
N PRO A 180 16.86 -1.14 -9.22
CA PRO A 180 16.06 -0.90 -8.03
C PRO A 180 16.06 0.58 -7.64
N SER A 181 14.89 1.08 -7.21
CA SER A 181 14.73 2.46 -6.76
C SER A 181 13.79 2.57 -5.55
N LEU A 182 13.73 3.76 -4.94
CA LEU A 182 12.74 4.07 -3.90
C LEU A 182 11.29 4.09 -4.43
N GLU A 183 11.10 4.35 -5.73
CA GLU A 183 9.77 4.52 -6.32
C GLU A 183 9.24 3.27 -7.01
N GLY A 184 10.09 2.26 -7.20
CA GLY A 184 9.72 1.04 -7.89
C GLY A 184 10.79 -0.03 -7.72
N ASN A 185 10.31 -1.26 -7.52
CA ASN A 185 11.10 -2.48 -7.45
C ASN A 185 12.28 -2.41 -6.47
N THR A 186 12.03 -1.86 -5.28
CA THR A 186 13.02 -1.77 -4.21
C THR A 186 13.52 -3.15 -3.79
N THR A 187 14.84 -3.36 -3.77
CA THR A 187 15.47 -4.56 -3.20
C THR A 187 16.03 -4.30 -1.81
N TYR A 188 16.13 -5.32 -0.97
CA TYR A 188 16.76 -5.21 0.35
C TYR A 188 18.19 -4.68 0.24
N THR A 189 18.95 -5.17 -0.74
CA THR A 189 20.32 -4.71 -0.99
C THR A 189 20.36 -3.23 -1.37
N TYR A 190 19.47 -2.76 -2.25
CA TYR A 190 19.38 -1.34 -2.58
C TYR A 190 19.11 -0.49 -1.33
N LEU A 191 18.20 -0.94 -0.45
CA LEU A 191 17.93 -0.25 0.80
C LEU A 191 19.16 -0.07 1.69
N THR A 192 20.08 -1.04 1.71
CA THR A 192 21.33 -0.90 2.48
C THR A 192 22.27 0.21 1.99
N THR A 193 22.04 0.74 0.78
CA THR A 193 22.83 1.84 0.20
C THR A 193 22.30 3.23 0.55
N LEU A 194 21.08 3.31 1.09
CA LEU A 194 20.44 4.57 1.45
C LEU A 194 21.04 5.15 2.73
N PRO A 195 21.03 6.49 2.89
CA PRO A 195 21.48 7.13 4.12
C PRO A 195 20.60 6.70 5.30
N THR A 196 21.22 6.49 6.46
CA THR A 196 20.53 6.16 7.72
C THR A 196 20.40 7.36 8.66
N ASP A 197 20.83 8.55 8.25
CA ASP A 197 20.48 9.79 8.92
C ASP A 197 19.04 10.18 8.54
N PRO A 198 18.11 10.37 9.49
CA PRO A 198 16.70 10.60 9.18
C PRO A 198 16.43 11.81 8.28
N SER A 199 17.15 12.91 8.49
CA SER A 199 16.97 14.14 7.71
C SER A 199 17.53 13.98 6.29
N ALA A 200 18.71 13.38 6.13
CA ALA A 200 19.27 13.06 4.82
C ALA A 200 18.43 12.04 4.05
N LEU A 201 17.84 11.06 4.76
CA LEU A 201 16.95 10.07 4.18
C LEU A 201 15.64 10.71 3.71
N LEU A 202 15.02 11.57 4.51
CA LEU A 202 13.83 12.31 4.08
C LEU A 202 14.12 13.20 2.88
N ALA A 203 15.29 13.86 2.85
CA ALA A 203 15.72 14.65 1.69
C ALA A 203 15.89 13.78 0.44
N THR A 204 16.45 12.57 0.57
CA THR A 204 16.58 11.60 -0.53
C THR A 204 15.20 11.18 -1.06
N VAL A 205 14.25 10.88 -0.17
CA VAL A 205 12.86 10.55 -0.54
C VAL A 205 12.20 11.72 -1.29
N ARG A 206 12.29 12.94 -0.75
CA ARG A 206 11.72 14.14 -1.39
C ARG A 206 12.35 14.43 -2.76
N ALA A 207 13.64 14.17 -2.91
CA ALA A 207 14.33 14.30 -4.20
C ALA A 207 13.80 13.27 -5.21
N ALA A 208 13.53 12.02 -4.79
CA ALA A 208 12.92 11.01 -5.65
C ALA A 208 11.52 11.45 -6.11
N VAL A 209 10.68 11.92 -5.19
CA VAL A 209 9.34 12.47 -5.50
C VAL A 209 9.43 13.63 -6.50
N ALA A 210 10.37 14.55 -6.29
CA ALA A 210 10.55 15.71 -7.16
C ALA A 210 11.08 15.35 -8.56
N ALA A 211 11.74 14.20 -8.71
CA ALA A 211 12.25 13.71 -9.99
C ALA A 211 11.16 13.08 -10.88
N ARG A 212 9.95 12.86 -10.35
CA ARG A 212 8.81 12.34 -11.12
C ARG A 212 8.45 13.26 -12.27
N PRO A 213 7.83 12.71 -13.34
CA PRO A 213 7.10 13.52 -14.30
C PRO A 213 6.14 14.45 -13.54
N GLY A 214 6.16 15.74 -13.91
CA GLY A 214 5.32 16.72 -13.24
C GLY A 214 3.82 16.38 -13.31
N PRO A 215 3.02 16.90 -12.37
CA PRO A 215 1.58 16.66 -12.34
C PRO A 215 0.90 17.01 -13.66
N LYS A 216 -0.20 16.32 -13.95
CA LYS A 216 -1.07 16.69 -15.06
C LYS A 216 -1.76 18.02 -14.72
N PRO A 217 -2.16 18.82 -15.73
CA PRO A 217 -2.95 20.02 -15.50
C PRO A 217 -4.20 19.70 -14.66
N GLY A 218 -4.35 20.42 -13.54
CA GLY A 218 -5.46 20.23 -12.60
C GLY A 218 -5.19 19.26 -11.44
N ASP A 219 -4.04 18.58 -11.41
CA ASP A 219 -3.63 17.79 -10.24
C ASP A 219 -3.24 18.72 -9.09
N ARG A 220 -3.66 18.35 -7.89
CA ARG A 220 -3.21 18.99 -6.65
C ARG A 220 -2.26 18.04 -5.96
N VAL A 221 -0.99 18.43 -5.88
CA VAL A 221 0.09 17.62 -5.33
C VAL A 221 0.42 18.11 -3.93
N ASP A 222 0.52 17.19 -2.99
CA ASP A 222 1.02 17.42 -1.64
C ASP A 222 2.35 16.66 -1.50
N ALA A 223 3.48 17.37 -1.57
CA ALA A 223 4.80 16.75 -1.57
C ALA A 223 5.10 15.96 -0.28
N ASP A 224 4.52 16.38 0.84
CA ASP A 224 4.67 15.67 2.11
C ASP A 224 3.79 14.41 2.14
N GLN A 225 2.65 14.42 1.46
CA GLN A 225 1.84 13.22 1.24
C GLN A 225 2.60 12.19 0.38
N GLU A 226 3.19 12.65 -0.71
CA GLU A 226 3.98 11.81 -1.62
C GLU A 226 5.21 11.22 -0.93
N ALA A 227 5.91 12.02 -0.11
CA ALA A 227 7.04 11.53 0.67
C ALA A 227 6.62 10.47 1.70
N PHE A 228 5.49 10.70 2.39
CA PHE A 228 4.89 9.70 3.28
C PHE A 228 4.65 8.40 2.50
N GLU A 229 4.07 8.48 1.32
CA GLU A 229 3.74 7.30 0.49
C GLU A 229 4.92 6.52 -0.03
N VAL A 230 5.98 7.20 -0.48
CA VAL A 230 7.21 6.52 -0.89
C VAL A 230 7.77 5.71 0.26
N ILE A 231 7.83 6.29 1.46
CA ILE A 231 8.28 5.57 2.66
C ILE A 231 7.34 4.39 2.92
N GLY A 232 6.03 4.59 2.84
CA GLY A 232 5.03 3.53 2.98
C GLY A 232 5.26 2.39 1.99
N GLY A 233 5.49 2.69 0.71
CA GLY A 233 5.83 1.70 -0.31
C GLY A 233 7.05 0.85 0.08
N VAL A 234 8.09 1.47 0.63
CA VAL A 234 9.27 0.77 1.13
C VAL A 234 8.93 -0.16 2.32
N LEU A 235 8.13 0.30 3.29
CA LEU A 235 7.69 -0.53 4.42
C LEU A 235 6.88 -1.76 3.96
N ASN A 236 6.08 -1.56 2.92
CA ASN A 236 5.13 -2.55 2.40
C ASN A 236 5.81 -3.63 1.57
N ASN A 237 6.81 -3.26 0.77
CA ASN A 237 7.28 -4.12 -0.32
C ASN A 237 8.41 -5.05 0.07
N THR A 238 9.07 -4.82 1.21
CA THR A 238 10.23 -5.63 1.58
C THR A 238 10.50 -5.60 3.08
N MET A 239 11.34 -6.53 3.52
CA MET A 239 11.93 -6.49 4.84
C MET A 239 12.93 -5.33 4.92
N LEU A 240 12.94 -4.57 6.02
CA LEU A 240 13.81 -3.40 6.14
C LEU A 240 15.14 -3.78 6.78
N PRO A 241 16.28 -3.30 6.26
CA PRO A 241 17.52 -3.29 7.02
C PRO A 241 17.31 -2.54 8.35
N PRO A 242 17.73 -3.08 9.51
CA PRO A 242 17.31 -2.56 10.83
C PRO A 242 17.58 -1.06 11.03
N ARG A 243 18.81 -0.61 10.72
CA ARG A 243 19.20 0.81 10.84
C ARG A 243 18.40 1.71 9.91
N LEU A 244 18.09 1.25 8.70
CA LEU A 244 17.27 2.01 7.77
C LEU A 244 15.82 2.06 8.23
N GLY A 245 15.26 0.94 8.70
CA GLY A 245 13.90 0.89 9.25
C GLY A 245 13.72 1.91 10.38
N ALA A 246 14.66 1.96 11.32
CA ALA A 246 14.68 2.97 12.38
C ALA A 246 14.70 4.40 11.81
N ALA A 247 15.58 4.67 10.84
CA ALA A 247 15.72 5.99 10.21
C ALA A 247 14.47 6.41 9.41
N LEU A 248 13.78 5.47 8.74
CA LEU A 248 12.55 5.75 8.00
C LEU A 248 11.43 6.22 8.95
N TYR A 249 11.24 5.56 10.09
CA TYR A 249 10.22 6.00 11.06
C TYR A 249 10.57 7.35 11.70
N GLN A 250 11.85 7.62 11.97
CA GLN A 250 12.31 8.94 12.43
C GLN A 250 12.11 10.02 11.35
N ALA A 251 12.36 9.70 10.08
CA ALA A 251 12.13 10.60 8.95
C ALA A 251 10.63 10.93 8.82
N VAL A 252 9.75 9.95 9.01
CA VAL A 252 8.29 10.15 8.98
C VAL A 252 7.83 11.11 10.08
N ALA A 253 8.45 11.08 11.26
CA ALA A 253 8.13 12.00 12.35
C ALA A 253 8.43 13.47 12.01
N MET A 254 9.29 13.72 11.01
CA MET A 254 9.60 15.06 10.50
C MET A 254 8.63 15.54 9.41
N ILE A 255 7.71 14.68 8.94
CA ILE A 255 6.72 15.03 7.92
C ILE A 255 5.54 15.76 8.59
N PRO A 256 5.21 17.00 8.18
CA PRO A 256 4.05 17.70 8.71
C PRO A 256 2.73 16.97 8.43
N GLY A 257 1.81 17.04 9.39
CA GLY A 257 0.44 16.52 9.25
C GLY A 257 0.27 15.03 9.57
N VAL A 258 1.31 14.35 10.07
CA VAL A 258 1.18 12.97 10.55
C VAL A 258 0.49 12.96 11.92
N THR A 259 -0.62 12.21 12.02
CA THR A 259 -1.43 12.06 13.21
C THR A 259 -1.43 10.61 13.69
N MET A 260 -1.90 10.39 14.92
CA MET A 260 -1.98 9.06 15.52
C MET A 260 -3.44 8.62 15.64
N ILE A 261 -3.70 7.35 15.38
CA ILE A 261 -4.95 6.67 15.66
C ILE A 261 -4.68 5.63 16.75
N THR A 262 -5.28 5.82 17.92
CA THR A 262 -5.02 4.97 19.09
C THR A 262 -5.60 3.57 18.93
N GLU A 263 -6.73 3.43 18.23
CA GLU A 263 -7.44 2.17 18.04
C GLU A 263 -7.79 1.96 16.57
N VAL A 264 -7.26 0.90 15.99
CA VAL A 264 -7.57 0.48 14.62
C VAL A 264 -7.54 -1.04 14.55
N THR A 265 -8.22 -1.62 13.58
CA THR A 265 -8.13 -3.06 13.26
C THR A 265 -7.56 -3.19 11.86
N ASP A 266 -6.54 -4.04 11.68
CA ASP A 266 -5.99 -4.31 10.36
C ASP A 266 -6.94 -5.19 9.52
N LEU A 267 -6.58 -5.44 8.27
CA LEU A 267 -7.41 -6.25 7.37
C LEU A 267 -7.54 -7.72 7.81
N ALA A 268 -6.59 -8.23 8.61
CA ALA A 268 -6.61 -9.58 9.15
C ALA A 268 -7.41 -9.70 10.47
N GLY A 269 -8.00 -8.60 10.96
CA GLY A 269 -8.78 -8.57 12.21
C GLY A 269 -7.94 -8.39 13.48
N ARG A 270 -6.65 -8.03 13.37
CA ARG A 270 -5.76 -7.80 14.52
C ARG A 270 -5.91 -6.36 15.03
N PRO A 271 -6.03 -6.15 16.35
CA PRO A 271 -6.06 -4.82 16.92
C PRO A 271 -4.68 -4.16 16.81
N GLY A 272 -4.66 -2.88 16.51
CA GLY A 272 -3.43 -2.12 16.33
C GLY A 272 -3.55 -0.66 16.75
N ILE A 273 -2.43 0.04 16.58
CA ILE A 273 -2.28 1.48 16.69
C ILE A 273 -1.70 1.98 15.36
N ALA A 274 -2.01 3.20 14.93
CA ALA A 274 -1.57 3.66 13.62
C ALA A 274 -1.05 5.09 13.60
N VAL A 275 -0.21 5.37 12.59
CA VAL A 275 -0.02 6.73 12.09
C VAL A 275 -0.81 6.94 10.82
N GLN A 276 -1.30 8.15 10.61
CA GLN A 276 -2.05 8.54 9.42
C GLN A 276 -1.55 9.88 8.90
N ARG A 277 -1.55 10.04 7.57
CA ARG A 277 -1.46 11.34 6.94
C ARG A 277 -2.61 11.52 5.96
N VAL A 278 -3.22 12.70 5.99
CA VAL A 278 -4.29 13.11 5.07
C VAL A 278 -3.80 14.32 4.29
N SER A 279 -3.82 14.24 2.97
CA SER A 279 -3.51 15.37 2.09
C SER A 279 -4.63 16.39 2.12
N ALA A 280 -4.31 17.61 2.54
CA ALA A 280 -5.24 18.74 2.48
C ALA A 280 -5.54 19.18 1.03
N GLN A 281 -4.73 18.74 0.06
CA GLN A 281 -4.83 19.15 -1.33
C GLN A 281 -5.83 18.32 -2.14
N ASN A 282 -5.88 17.01 -1.90
CA ASN A 282 -6.67 16.07 -2.70
C ASN A 282 -7.47 15.06 -1.86
N GLY A 283 -7.35 15.08 -0.53
CA GLY A 283 -8.06 14.16 0.37
C GLY A 283 -7.48 12.75 0.44
N ASP A 284 -6.34 12.51 -0.22
CA ASP A 284 -5.63 11.25 -0.13
C ASP A 284 -5.28 10.93 1.31
N THR A 285 -5.45 9.67 1.71
CA THR A 285 -5.22 9.22 3.07
C THR A 285 -4.36 7.96 3.06
N SER A 286 -3.30 7.96 3.87
CA SER A 286 -2.46 6.78 4.09
C SER A 286 -2.36 6.51 5.59
N THR A 287 -2.75 5.30 6.01
CA THR A 287 -2.75 4.86 7.41
C THR A 287 -1.88 3.63 7.55
N TRP A 288 -0.90 3.65 8.45
CA TRP A 288 0.02 2.54 8.71
C TRP A 288 -0.26 1.97 10.07
N ILE A 289 -0.54 0.68 10.11
CA ILE A 289 -1.03 -0.03 11.28
C ILE A 289 0.11 -0.85 11.86
N PHE A 290 0.29 -0.73 13.17
CA PHE A 290 1.27 -1.45 13.95
C PHE A 290 0.60 -2.26 15.04
N ASP A 291 1.23 -3.36 15.45
CA ASP A 291 0.81 -4.11 16.62
C ASP A 291 0.93 -3.24 17.86
N ARG A 292 -0.11 -3.24 18.70
CA ARG A 292 -0.18 -2.36 19.88
C ARG A 292 0.88 -2.70 20.94
N LYS A 293 1.38 -3.94 20.96
CA LYS A 293 2.34 -4.45 21.95
C LYS A 293 3.75 -4.50 21.39
N THR A 294 3.92 -5.04 20.19
CA THR A 294 5.24 -5.25 19.59
C THR A 294 5.68 -4.09 18.71
N TYR A 295 4.78 -3.17 18.34
CA TYR A 295 5.03 -2.09 17.37
C TYR A 295 5.49 -2.58 15.99
N GLU A 296 5.30 -3.86 15.69
CA GLU A 296 5.59 -4.40 14.36
C GLU A 296 4.57 -3.90 13.35
N PHE A 297 5.03 -3.58 12.15
CA PHE A 297 4.15 -3.15 11.06
C PHE A 297 3.24 -4.31 10.63
N LEU A 298 1.92 -4.10 10.73
CA LEU A 298 0.89 -5.07 10.40
C LEU A 298 0.31 -4.88 9.01
N GLY A 299 0.28 -3.66 8.50
CA GLY A 299 -0.33 -3.36 7.21
C GLY A 299 -0.72 -1.90 7.05
N ALA A 300 -1.52 -1.61 6.01
CA ALA A 300 -1.95 -0.25 5.74
C ALA A 300 -3.36 -0.17 5.15
N ASN A 301 -3.98 1.00 5.34
CA ASN A 301 -5.19 1.44 4.65
C ASN A 301 -4.87 2.69 3.84
N LEU A 302 -5.11 2.62 2.53
CA LEU A 302 -4.82 3.67 1.56
C LEU A 302 -6.13 4.10 0.90
N THR A 303 -6.31 5.40 0.72
CA THR A 303 -7.44 5.99 0.01
C THR A 303 -6.91 7.05 -0.94
N ARG A 304 -7.21 6.91 -2.23
CA ARG A 304 -6.67 7.72 -3.32
C ARG A 304 -7.77 8.36 -4.14
N LEU A 305 -7.71 9.67 -4.35
CA LEU A 305 -8.54 10.31 -5.35
C LEU A 305 -8.12 9.82 -6.74
N THR A 306 -9.03 9.13 -7.42
CA THR A 306 -8.81 8.57 -8.75
C THR A 306 -9.80 9.18 -9.72
N ARG A 307 -9.31 9.68 -10.85
CA ARG A 307 -10.16 10.20 -11.93
C ARG A 307 -10.57 9.09 -12.87
N TYR A 308 -11.86 8.88 -13.01
CA TYR A 308 -12.44 7.95 -13.99
C TYR A 308 -13.12 8.73 -15.12
N SER A 309 -13.46 8.05 -16.20
CA SER A 309 -14.15 8.65 -17.35
C SER A 309 -15.54 9.20 -17.00
N ASP A 310 -16.18 8.66 -15.96
CA ASP A 310 -17.51 9.01 -15.44
C ASP A 310 -17.48 9.88 -14.17
N GLY A 311 -16.29 10.25 -13.69
CA GLY A 311 -16.12 11.16 -12.55
C GLY A 311 -15.04 10.74 -11.56
N ASP A 312 -14.74 11.63 -10.62
CA ASP A 312 -13.72 11.41 -9.59
C ASP A 312 -14.29 10.59 -8.42
N ARG A 313 -13.54 9.57 -7.99
CA ARG A 313 -13.92 8.69 -6.87
C ARG A 313 -12.69 8.31 -6.06
N PHE A 314 -12.91 7.95 -4.80
CA PHE A 314 -11.84 7.42 -3.96
C PHE A 314 -11.66 5.91 -4.17
N ALA A 315 -10.51 5.51 -4.69
CA ALA A 315 -10.07 4.12 -4.67
C ALA A 315 -9.53 3.78 -3.27
N LYS A 316 -9.88 2.61 -2.76
CA LYS A 316 -9.43 2.13 -1.45
C LYS A 316 -8.57 0.90 -1.62
N THR A 317 -7.48 0.81 -0.88
CA THR A 317 -6.65 -0.38 -0.82
C THR A 317 -6.22 -0.62 0.60
N SER A 318 -6.46 -1.82 1.10
CA SER A 318 -6.06 -2.28 2.42
C SER A 318 -5.26 -3.56 2.27
N PHE A 319 -4.27 -3.75 3.13
CA PHE A 319 -3.61 -5.04 3.25
C PHE A 319 -3.13 -5.28 4.68
N ALA A 320 -2.94 -6.55 5.02
CA ALA A 320 -2.35 -7.01 6.27
C ALA A 320 -1.28 -8.07 5.97
N ILE A 321 -0.08 -7.87 6.49
CA ILE A 321 1.03 -8.83 6.42
C ILE A 321 0.71 -9.98 7.38
N LEU A 322 0.54 -11.17 6.82
CA LEU A 322 0.28 -12.39 7.58
C LEU A 322 1.59 -13.06 7.99
N THR A 323 2.58 -13.03 7.11
CA THR A 323 3.91 -13.63 7.36
C THR A 323 4.94 -12.91 6.52
N ARG A 324 6.13 -12.69 7.09
CA ARG A 324 7.31 -12.22 6.36
C ARG A 324 8.53 -12.95 6.94
N ALA A 325 9.40 -13.44 6.07
CA ALA A 325 10.60 -14.17 6.48
C ALA A 325 11.66 -14.17 5.39
N VAL A 326 12.89 -14.51 5.74
CA VAL A 326 13.95 -14.82 4.78
C VAL A 326 13.97 -16.32 4.51
N VAL A 327 14.00 -16.70 3.23
CA VAL A 327 14.05 -18.10 2.77
C VAL A 327 15.18 -18.32 1.76
N ASP A 328 15.68 -19.54 1.66
CA ASP A 328 16.85 -19.85 0.82
C ASP A 328 16.48 -20.06 -0.65
N GLU A 329 15.27 -20.55 -0.92
CA GLU A 329 14.81 -20.88 -2.26
C GLU A 329 13.52 -20.15 -2.65
N VAL A 330 13.38 -19.84 -3.94
CA VAL A 330 12.12 -19.32 -4.48
C VAL A 330 11.02 -20.35 -4.28
N ARG A 331 9.82 -19.91 -3.88
CA ARG A 331 8.67 -20.77 -3.54
C ARG A 331 8.82 -21.60 -2.25
N GLN A 332 9.88 -21.44 -1.48
CA GLN A 332 9.99 -22.00 -0.14
C GLN A 332 9.08 -21.23 0.83
N THR A 333 8.24 -21.93 1.59
CA THR A 333 7.52 -21.33 2.71
C THR A 333 8.39 -21.39 3.98
N PRO A 334 8.25 -20.44 4.92
CA PRO A 334 9.02 -20.40 6.16
C PRO A 334 8.85 -21.62 7.06
#